data_AF-A0A4U8TH89-F1
#
_entry.id   AF-A0A4U8TH89-F1
#
_cell.length_a   1.000
_cell.length_b   1.000
_cell.length_c   1.000
_cell.angle_alpha   90.00
_cell.angle_beta   90.00
_cell.angle_gamma   90.00
#
_symmetry.space_group_name_H-M   'P 1'
#
loop_
_entity.id
_entity.type
_entity.pdbx_description
1 polymer ?
#
loop_
_entity_poly.entity_id
_entity_poly.type
_entity_poly.pdbx_seq_one_letter_code
_entity_poly.pdbx_strand_id
1 'polypeptide(L)'
;MEKSRDIYLSGNGTITLKSDVDLGAGGLIVEKGAKWIIANKNPNNNWLILGGISTDTGAQVTYHAKTKDNDFLHKIGSGELIITSSSPNAGLRIGDGHVVLQNDSNKVSFKEVYFTSGRGTLQIGKTNDIDTNHIYFGVGGGTLDMNGQNLTFNRIYASDSGAIIANTNATSSALSINNAENYLYHGQINSNNGGVLILIPAQNTILPLMVG
;
A
#
# COMPACT_ATOMS: atom_id res chain seq x y z
N MET A 1 -4.52 23.53 10.94
CA MET A 1 -3.98 22.32 11.58
C MET A 1 -4.22 22.29 13.09
N GLU A 2 -3.93 23.35 13.84
CA GLU A 2 -3.99 23.35 15.33
C GLU A 2 -5.35 22.98 15.95
N LYS A 3 -6.47 23.24 15.26
CA LYS A 3 -7.82 22.91 15.75
C LYS A 3 -8.35 21.55 15.30
N SER A 4 -7.61 20.83 14.47
CA SER A 4 -8.02 19.51 13.99
C SER A 4 -8.08 18.51 15.15
N ARG A 5 -9.03 17.58 15.08
CA ARG A 5 -9.23 16.52 16.08
C ARG A 5 -9.30 15.19 15.36
N ASP A 6 -8.82 14.15 16.03
CA ASP A 6 -9.02 12.79 15.56
C ASP A 6 -10.48 12.37 15.77
N ILE A 7 -10.97 11.55 14.86
CA ILE A 7 -12.28 10.92 14.95
C ILE A 7 -12.07 9.48 15.39
N TYR A 8 -12.58 9.14 16.58
CA TYR A 8 -12.58 7.76 17.07
C TYR A 8 -13.82 7.02 16.57
N LEU A 9 -13.60 5.87 15.94
CA LEU A 9 -14.62 5.04 15.30
C LEU A 9 -14.74 3.72 16.03
N SER A 10 -15.77 3.60 16.88
CA SER A 10 -16.12 2.39 17.64
C SER A 10 -17.23 1.59 16.97
N GLY A 11 -17.26 0.27 17.21
CA GLY A 11 -18.25 -0.61 16.58
C GLY A 11 -18.15 -0.61 15.04
N ASN A 12 -19.20 -1.03 14.34
CA ASN A 12 -19.21 -1.06 12.88
C ASN A 12 -20.03 0.09 12.29
N GLY A 13 -19.63 0.61 11.13
CA GLY A 13 -20.36 1.72 10.53
C GLY A 13 -19.89 2.16 9.16
N THR A 14 -20.52 3.23 8.68
CA THR A 14 -20.20 3.86 7.39
C THR A 14 -20.17 5.37 7.56
N ILE A 15 -19.10 6.01 7.07
CA ILE A 15 -19.02 7.45 6.83
C ILE A 15 -19.22 7.67 5.34
N THR A 16 -20.15 8.57 4.96
CA THR A 16 -20.39 8.90 3.55
C THR A 16 -20.01 10.35 3.27
N LEU A 17 -19.00 10.55 2.42
CA LEU A 17 -18.62 11.87 1.93
C LEU A 17 -19.68 12.40 0.97
N LYS A 18 -20.29 13.53 1.32
CA LYS A 18 -21.29 14.24 0.49
C LYS A 18 -20.67 15.37 -0.35
N SER A 19 -19.50 15.84 0.04
CA SER A 19 -18.67 16.85 -0.61
C SER A 19 -17.20 16.53 -0.35
N ASP A 20 -16.30 17.35 -0.88
CA ASP A 20 -14.92 17.40 -0.41
C ASP A 20 -14.87 17.60 1.11
N VAL A 21 -13.95 16.90 1.77
CA VAL A 21 -13.73 16.95 3.22
C VAL A 21 -12.26 17.14 3.51
N ASP A 22 -11.95 18.15 4.33
CA ASP A 22 -10.61 18.41 4.84
C ASP A 22 -10.63 18.36 6.37
N LEU A 23 -10.07 17.29 6.95
CA LEU A 23 -9.91 17.13 8.40
C LEU A 23 -8.65 17.85 8.92
N GLY A 24 -7.86 18.47 8.06
CA GLY A 24 -6.56 19.04 8.37
C GLY A 24 -5.63 17.98 8.92
N ALA A 25 -5.13 18.18 10.15
CA ALA A 25 -4.24 17.23 10.81
C ALA A 25 -4.99 16.09 11.54
N GLY A 26 -6.32 16.06 11.51
CA GLY A 26 -7.12 15.07 12.21
C GLY A 26 -7.15 13.74 11.47
N GLY A 27 -6.93 12.64 12.17
CA GLY A 27 -6.97 11.28 11.62
C GLY A 27 -8.25 10.53 11.96
N LEU A 28 -8.34 9.30 11.44
CA LEU A 28 -9.34 8.31 11.83
C LEU A 28 -8.67 7.25 12.69
N ILE A 29 -9.20 7.01 13.89
CA ILE A 29 -8.74 5.96 14.80
C ILE A 29 -9.84 4.91 14.91
N VAL A 30 -9.57 3.70 14.47
CA VAL A 30 -10.57 2.62 14.38
C VAL A 30 -10.30 1.58 15.45
N GLU A 31 -11.32 1.36 16.28
CA GLU A 31 -11.28 0.46 17.43
C GLU A 31 -10.98 -0.99 17.05
N LYS A 32 -10.39 -1.74 17.99
CA LYS A 32 -10.13 -3.18 17.85
C LYS A 32 -11.36 -3.94 17.33
N GLY A 33 -11.19 -4.67 16.23
CA GLY A 33 -12.25 -5.49 15.63
C GLY A 33 -13.35 -4.72 14.89
N ALA A 34 -13.33 -3.38 14.89
CA ALA A 34 -14.33 -2.56 14.22
C ALA A 34 -14.17 -2.59 12.69
N LYS A 35 -15.29 -2.58 11.98
CA LYS A 35 -15.34 -2.54 10.51
C LYS A 35 -16.04 -1.28 10.03
N TRP A 36 -15.31 -0.47 9.26
CA TRP A 36 -15.81 0.80 8.76
C TRP A 36 -15.71 0.91 7.25
N ILE A 37 -16.71 1.56 6.66
CA ILE A 37 -16.70 1.94 5.25
C ILE A 37 -16.57 3.46 5.15
N ILE A 38 -15.55 3.95 4.47
CA ILE A 38 -15.42 5.35 4.07
C ILE A 38 -15.95 5.47 2.65
N ALA A 39 -17.25 5.67 2.53
CA ALA A 39 -17.98 5.75 1.27
C ALA A 39 -17.86 7.13 0.63
N ASN A 40 -17.92 7.17 -0.69
CA ASN A 40 -17.98 8.41 -1.46
C ASN A 40 -19.28 8.45 -2.28
N LYS A 41 -20.16 9.41 -2.00
CA LYS A 41 -21.43 9.57 -2.73
C LYS A 41 -21.19 9.90 -4.21
N ASN A 42 -20.08 10.57 -4.52
CA ASN A 42 -19.65 10.84 -5.89
C ASN A 42 -18.21 10.34 -6.07
N PRO A 43 -18.03 9.04 -6.37
CA PRO A 43 -16.72 8.36 -6.37
C PRO A 43 -15.65 9.03 -7.21
N ASN A 44 -16.05 9.80 -8.24
CA ASN A 44 -15.14 10.46 -9.18
C ASN A 44 -14.83 11.92 -8.83
N ASN A 45 -15.50 12.51 -7.83
CA ASN A 45 -15.45 13.95 -7.61
C ASN A 45 -14.97 14.35 -6.22
N ASN A 46 -15.51 13.72 -5.17
CA ASN A 46 -15.17 14.17 -3.81
C ASN A 46 -13.85 13.58 -3.33
N TRP A 47 -13.03 14.39 -2.68
CA TRP A 47 -11.78 13.96 -2.04
C TRP A 47 -11.82 14.10 -0.51
N LEU A 48 -10.92 13.37 0.14
CA LEU A 48 -10.66 13.44 1.57
C LEU A 48 -9.20 13.84 1.84
N ILE A 49 -9.00 14.84 2.69
CA ILE A 49 -7.74 15.11 3.39
C ILE A 49 -7.90 14.71 4.86
N LEU A 50 -6.90 14.02 5.41
CA LEU A 50 -6.83 13.63 6.81
C LEU A 50 -5.38 13.39 7.24
N GLY A 51 -5.11 13.44 8.55
CA GLY A 51 -3.78 13.16 9.11
C GLY A 51 -3.33 11.70 8.98
N GLY A 52 -4.26 10.78 8.75
CA GLY A 52 -4.01 9.36 8.54
C GLY A 52 -5.12 8.47 9.06
N ILE A 53 -5.01 7.18 8.80
CA ILE A 53 -5.91 6.14 9.31
C ILE A 53 -5.08 5.19 10.17
N SER A 54 -5.50 5.02 11.43
CA SER A 54 -4.98 4.03 12.36
C SER A 54 -6.04 2.96 12.60
N THR A 55 -5.76 1.72 12.21
CA THR A 55 -6.64 0.57 12.47
C THR A 55 -6.01 -0.32 13.53
N ASP A 56 -6.72 -0.56 14.64
CA ASP A 56 -6.25 -1.50 15.67
C ASP A 56 -6.42 -2.96 15.21
N THR A 57 -5.95 -3.90 16.02
CA THR A 57 -5.92 -5.33 15.75
C THR A 57 -7.31 -5.85 15.38
N GLY A 58 -7.39 -6.52 14.23
CA GLY A 58 -8.66 -7.05 13.69
C GLY A 58 -9.64 -5.99 13.18
N ALA A 59 -9.31 -4.70 13.28
CA ALA A 59 -10.08 -3.65 12.66
C ALA A 59 -9.83 -3.61 11.15
N GLN A 60 -10.84 -3.18 10.39
CA GLN A 60 -10.78 -3.06 8.94
C GLN A 60 -11.48 -1.78 8.48
N VAL A 61 -10.85 -1.07 7.55
CA VAL A 61 -11.47 0.04 6.83
C VAL A 61 -11.54 -0.27 5.35
N THR A 62 -12.73 -0.22 4.76
CA THR A 62 -12.89 -0.18 3.30
C THR A 62 -12.99 1.27 2.85
N TYR A 63 -12.01 1.71 2.06
CA TYR A 63 -11.83 3.08 1.62
C TYR A 63 -12.24 3.23 0.15
N HIS A 64 -13.42 3.84 -0.06
CA HIS A 64 -13.93 4.21 -1.38
C HIS A 64 -13.72 5.70 -1.70
N ALA A 65 -13.25 6.49 -0.74
CA ALA A 65 -12.95 7.90 -0.94
C ALA A 65 -11.72 8.09 -1.84
N LYS A 66 -11.63 9.23 -2.53
CA LYS A 66 -10.42 9.61 -3.27
C LYS A 66 -9.52 10.42 -2.33
N THR A 67 -8.22 10.15 -2.33
CA THR A 67 -7.25 11.05 -1.70
C THR A 67 -7.02 12.25 -2.60
N LYS A 68 -6.96 13.46 -2.03
CA LYS A 68 -6.76 14.68 -2.81
C LYS A 68 -5.45 14.62 -3.61
N ASP A 69 -5.49 15.15 -4.83
CA ASP A 69 -4.30 15.26 -5.68
C ASP A 69 -3.19 16.05 -4.96
N ASN A 70 -1.96 15.56 -5.05
CA ASN A 70 -0.76 16.05 -4.37
C ASN A 70 -0.79 15.95 -2.83
N ASP A 71 -1.66 15.10 -2.28
CA ASP A 71 -1.67 14.73 -0.86
C ASP A 71 -1.28 13.26 -0.67
N PHE A 72 -1.05 12.85 0.58
CA PHE A 72 -0.71 11.48 0.95
C PHE A 72 -1.76 10.88 1.88
N LEU A 73 -2.19 9.65 1.58
CA LEU A 73 -2.88 8.82 2.57
C LEU A 73 -1.85 8.16 3.47
N HIS A 74 -1.98 8.33 4.78
CA HIS A 74 -1.10 7.70 5.76
C HIS A 74 -1.83 6.53 6.46
N LYS A 75 -1.20 5.36 6.50
CA LYS A 75 -1.72 4.17 7.19
C LYS A 75 -0.76 3.69 8.28
N ILE A 76 -1.29 3.54 9.50
CA ILE A 76 -0.65 2.90 10.66
C ILE A 76 -1.64 1.98 11.40
N GLY A 77 -1.22 1.40 12.53
CA GLY A 77 -1.99 0.41 13.29
C GLY A 77 -1.99 -0.97 12.63
N SER A 78 -2.11 -2.02 13.45
CA SER A 78 -1.95 -3.42 13.03
C SER A 78 -3.11 -3.99 12.19
N GLY A 79 -4.24 -3.28 12.10
CA GLY A 79 -5.39 -3.69 11.33
C GLY A 79 -5.24 -3.46 9.83
N GLU A 80 -6.36 -3.58 9.12
CA GLU A 80 -6.42 -3.62 7.66
C GLU A 80 -7.05 -2.36 7.06
N LEU A 81 -6.54 -1.93 5.90
CA LEU A 81 -7.11 -0.89 5.05
C LEU A 81 -7.27 -1.44 3.63
N ILE A 82 -8.51 -1.60 3.17
CA ILE A 82 -8.84 -2.04 1.82
C ILE A 82 -9.11 -0.80 0.97
N ILE A 83 -8.30 -0.57 -0.05
CA ILE A 83 -8.44 0.54 -0.99
C ILE A 83 -9.16 0.06 -2.24
N THR A 84 -10.30 0.65 -2.54
CA THR A 84 -11.08 0.34 -3.75
C THR A 84 -11.16 1.52 -4.74
N SER A 85 -10.66 2.69 -4.32
CA SER A 85 -10.59 3.91 -5.11
C SER A 85 -9.30 4.01 -5.94
N SER A 86 -9.33 4.87 -6.96
CA SER A 86 -8.15 5.28 -7.73
C SER A 86 -7.82 6.76 -7.46
N SER A 87 -6.62 7.04 -6.95
CA SER A 87 -6.07 8.38 -6.66
C SER A 87 -4.73 8.58 -7.39
N PRO A 88 -4.73 8.68 -8.73
CA PRO A 88 -3.51 8.55 -9.55
C PRO A 88 -2.54 9.74 -9.45
N ASN A 89 -2.93 10.79 -8.72
CA ASN A 89 -2.13 11.99 -8.46
C ASN A 89 -1.81 12.16 -6.96
N ALA A 90 -2.10 11.16 -6.13
CA ALA A 90 -1.85 11.15 -4.70
C ALA A 90 -0.87 10.03 -4.32
N GLY A 91 -0.25 10.14 -3.15
CA GLY A 91 0.64 9.11 -2.62
C GLY A 91 0.02 8.30 -1.48
N LEU A 92 0.62 7.15 -1.19
CA LEU A 92 0.30 6.31 -0.05
C LEU A 92 1.55 6.07 0.80
N ARG A 93 1.45 6.28 2.12
CA ARG A 93 2.52 5.97 3.08
C ARG A 93 2.05 4.91 4.05
N ILE A 94 2.81 3.82 4.16
CA ILE A 94 2.47 2.66 4.97
C ILE A 94 3.54 2.49 6.05
N GLY A 95 3.13 2.66 7.31
CA GLY A 95 4.00 2.45 8.47
C GLY A 95 3.67 1.20 9.28
N ASP A 96 2.45 0.64 9.16
CA ASP A 96 2.05 -0.54 9.93
C ASP A 96 0.78 -1.20 9.36
N GLY A 97 0.59 -2.48 9.69
CA GLY A 97 -0.56 -3.29 9.36
C GLY A 97 -0.65 -3.67 7.89
N HIS A 98 -1.87 -4.00 7.46
CA HIS A 98 -2.15 -4.54 6.13
C HIS A 98 -2.90 -3.53 5.26
N VAL A 99 -2.44 -3.33 4.04
CA VAL A 99 -3.16 -2.57 3.01
C VAL A 99 -3.44 -3.49 1.83
N VAL A 100 -4.68 -3.52 1.36
CA VAL A 100 -5.07 -4.31 0.19
C VAL A 100 -5.55 -3.38 -0.91
N LEU A 101 -4.99 -3.50 -2.11
CA LEU A 101 -5.49 -2.80 -3.29
C LEU A 101 -6.51 -3.69 -4.01
N GLN A 102 -7.73 -3.18 -4.13
CA GLN A 102 -8.87 -3.80 -4.81
C GLN A 102 -9.61 -2.75 -5.64
N ASN A 103 -8.87 -1.86 -6.30
CA ASN A 103 -9.52 -0.87 -7.16
C ASN A 103 -10.00 -1.57 -8.43
N ASP A 104 -11.22 -1.31 -8.90
CA ASP A 104 -11.78 -1.97 -10.08
C ASP A 104 -11.42 -1.26 -11.41
N SER A 105 -10.72 -0.13 -11.34
CA SER A 105 -10.35 0.66 -12.52
C SER A 105 -9.07 0.16 -13.18
N ASN A 106 -8.85 0.41 -14.47
CA ASN A 106 -7.55 0.12 -15.11
C ASN A 106 -6.46 1.16 -14.80
N LYS A 107 -6.52 1.79 -13.62
CA LYS A 107 -5.61 2.84 -13.17
C LYS A 107 -4.95 2.41 -11.86
N VAL A 108 -3.82 3.03 -11.57
CA VAL A 108 -3.14 2.89 -10.28
C VAL A 108 -4.03 3.40 -9.13
N SER A 109 -3.98 2.71 -7.99
CA SER A 109 -4.64 3.16 -6.76
C SER A 109 -4.02 4.45 -6.24
N PHE A 110 -2.69 4.55 -6.33
CA PHE A 110 -1.90 5.73 -5.95
C PHE A 110 -0.75 5.92 -6.93
N LYS A 111 -0.32 7.17 -7.12
CA LYS A 111 0.83 7.53 -7.95
C LYS A 111 2.11 6.89 -7.44
N GLU A 112 2.29 6.92 -6.12
CA GLU A 112 3.48 6.45 -5.44
C GLU A 112 3.13 5.80 -4.11
N VAL A 113 3.95 4.82 -3.71
CA VAL A 113 3.83 4.15 -2.41
C VAL A 113 5.16 4.19 -1.68
N TYR A 114 5.12 4.54 -0.41
CA TYR A 114 6.26 4.59 0.49
C TYR A 114 6.07 3.69 1.71
N PHE A 115 6.99 2.77 1.93
CA PHE A 115 7.05 1.90 3.11
C PHE A 115 8.08 2.41 4.10
N THR A 116 7.79 2.23 5.40
CA THR A 116 8.78 2.43 6.46
C THR A 116 8.51 1.53 7.67
N SER A 117 9.54 1.37 8.51
CA SER A 117 9.54 0.67 9.79
C SER A 117 9.40 -0.86 9.73
N GLY A 118 9.20 -1.45 8.56
CA GLY A 118 9.20 -2.91 8.37
C GLY A 118 7.92 -3.63 8.80
N ARG A 119 6.95 -2.91 9.38
CA ARG A 119 5.71 -3.50 9.92
C ARG A 119 4.55 -3.53 8.94
N GLY A 120 4.62 -2.70 7.89
CA GLY A 120 3.55 -2.57 6.91
C GLY A 120 3.66 -3.58 5.77
N THR A 121 2.52 -4.10 5.32
CA THR A 121 2.38 -4.91 4.11
C THR A 121 1.37 -4.27 3.16
N LEU A 122 1.71 -4.21 1.87
CA LEU A 122 0.78 -3.90 0.78
C LEU A 122 0.57 -5.15 -0.06
N GLN A 123 -0.67 -5.60 -0.17
CA GLN A 123 -1.07 -6.67 -1.07
C GLN A 123 -1.77 -6.09 -2.30
N ILE A 124 -1.33 -6.45 -3.49
CA ILE A 124 -1.96 -6.01 -4.74
C ILE A 124 -3.05 -6.99 -5.21
N GLY A 125 -4.12 -6.46 -5.80
CA GLY A 125 -5.19 -7.25 -6.41
C GLY A 125 -4.90 -7.54 -7.89
N LYS A 126 -4.24 -6.61 -8.57
CA LYS A 126 -3.85 -6.73 -9.99
C LYS A 126 -2.58 -5.92 -10.29
N THR A 127 -1.87 -6.28 -11.36
CA THR A 127 -0.64 -5.59 -11.80
C THR A 127 -0.81 -4.07 -11.97
N ASN A 128 -1.95 -3.62 -12.48
CA ASN A 128 -2.19 -2.18 -12.76
C ASN A 128 -2.57 -1.35 -11.51
N ASP A 129 -2.67 -1.96 -10.32
CA ASP A 129 -2.97 -1.23 -9.08
C ASP A 129 -1.82 -0.31 -8.66
N ILE A 130 -0.59 -0.60 -9.11
CA ILE A 130 0.63 0.10 -8.73
C ILE A 130 1.44 0.53 -9.95
N ASP A 131 2.24 1.57 -9.78
CA ASP A 131 3.32 1.90 -10.70
C ASP A 131 4.65 1.46 -10.08
N THR A 132 5.27 0.43 -10.67
CA THR A 132 6.52 -0.16 -10.18
C THR A 132 7.70 0.82 -10.20
N ASN A 133 7.62 1.93 -10.95
CA ASN A 133 8.66 2.97 -10.93
C ASN A 133 8.56 3.91 -9.73
N HIS A 134 7.48 3.86 -8.96
CA HIS A 134 7.19 4.78 -7.86
C HIS A 134 6.88 4.04 -6.54
N ILE A 135 7.59 2.92 -6.31
CA ILE A 135 7.55 2.17 -5.06
C ILE A 135 8.86 2.36 -4.32
N TYR A 136 8.78 2.86 -3.08
CA TYR A 136 9.93 3.23 -2.26
C TYR A 136 9.88 2.53 -0.91
N PHE A 137 10.97 1.88 -0.54
CA PHE A 137 11.18 1.31 0.79
C PHE A 137 12.21 2.16 1.53
N GLY A 138 11.70 2.96 2.48
CA GLY A 138 12.50 3.76 3.39
C GLY A 138 13.22 2.92 4.45
N VAL A 139 13.65 3.58 5.53
CA VAL A 139 14.32 2.90 6.66
C VAL A 139 13.41 1.84 7.26
N GLY A 140 13.95 0.63 7.40
CA GLY A 140 13.26 -0.58 7.86
C GLY A 140 12.30 -1.19 6.84
N GLY A 141 12.08 -0.54 5.69
CA GLY A 141 11.24 -1.03 4.60
C GLY A 141 9.81 -1.43 5.00
N GLY A 142 9.40 -2.62 4.56
CA GLY A 142 8.04 -3.15 4.58
C GLY A 142 7.87 -4.21 3.49
N THR A 143 6.69 -4.80 3.35
CA THR A 143 6.42 -5.88 2.40
C THR A 143 5.51 -5.42 1.26
N LEU A 144 5.94 -5.62 0.01
CA LEU A 144 5.07 -5.64 -1.17
C LEU A 144 4.75 -7.09 -1.51
N ASP A 145 3.51 -7.50 -1.27
CA ASP A 145 2.99 -8.82 -1.64
C ASP A 145 2.35 -8.78 -3.03
N MET A 146 2.97 -9.48 -3.96
CA MET A 146 2.57 -9.64 -5.35
C MET A 146 1.28 -10.46 -5.50
N ASN A 147 0.93 -11.28 -4.52
CA ASN A 147 -0.33 -12.00 -4.44
C ASN A 147 -0.76 -12.65 -5.77
N GLY A 148 0.13 -13.44 -6.36
CA GLY A 148 -0.13 -14.15 -7.63
C GLY A 148 0.01 -13.31 -8.89
N GLN A 149 0.35 -12.01 -8.79
CA GLN A 149 0.54 -11.13 -9.94
C GLN A 149 2.00 -11.09 -10.39
N ASN A 150 2.22 -10.86 -11.69
CA ASN A 150 3.55 -10.62 -12.23
C ASN A 150 3.86 -9.13 -12.20
N LEU A 151 5.08 -8.78 -11.77
CA LEU A 151 5.57 -7.41 -11.74
C LEU A 151 6.92 -7.29 -12.46
N THR A 152 7.08 -6.17 -13.15
CA THR A 152 8.32 -5.77 -13.80
C THR A 152 8.78 -4.44 -13.22
N PHE A 153 10.01 -4.41 -12.71
CA PHE A 153 10.67 -3.22 -12.19
C PHE A 153 11.85 -2.86 -13.09
N ASN A 154 12.07 -1.57 -13.32
CA ASN A 154 13.38 -1.10 -13.81
C ASN A 154 14.38 -1.02 -12.66
N ARG A 155 13.89 -0.68 -11.46
CA ARG A 155 14.66 -0.60 -10.21
C ARG A 155 13.69 -0.74 -9.04
N ILE A 156 14.14 -1.33 -7.94
CA ILE A 156 13.41 -1.32 -6.67
C ILE A 156 14.14 -0.35 -5.73
N TYR A 157 13.47 0.70 -5.27
CA TYR A 157 14.09 1.69 -4.41
C TYR A 157 14.10 1.21 -2.95
N ALA A 158 15.09 0.42 -2.58
CA ALA A 158 15.26 -0.13 -1.23
C ALA A 158 16.44 0.51 -0.49
N SER A 159 16.15 1.12 0.66
CA SER A 159 17.18 1.75 1.51
C SER A 159 18.03 0.72 2.24
N ASP A 160 17.42 -0.37 2.70
CA ASP A 160 18.04 -1.42 3.50
C ASP A 160 17.36 -2.79 3.28
N SER A 161 17.78 -3.79 4.05
CA SER A 161 17.28 -5.16 3.98
C SER A 161 15.87 -5.36 4.51
N GLY A 162 15.23 -4.34 5.07
CA GLY A 162 13.83 -4.39 5.50
C GLY A 162 12.83 -4.27 4.35
N ALA A 163 13.29 -3.96 3.13
CA ALA A 163 12.45 -4.01 1.94
C ALA A 163 12.19 -5.46 1.54
N ILE A 164 10.93 -5.90 1.47
CA ILE A 164 10.57 -7.28 1.13
C ILE A 164 9.64 -7.27 -0.08
N ILE A 165 10.01 -8.01 -1.13
CA ILE A 165 9.06 -8.42 -2.18
C ILE A 165 8.64 -9.85 -1.89
N ALA A 166 7.33 -10.09 -1.79
CA ALA A 166 6.79 -11.38 -1.46
C ALA A 166 5.75 -11.86 -2.48
N ASN A 167 5.53 -13.16 -2.52
CA ASN A 167 4.27 -13.74 -2.99
C ASN A 167 3.72 -14.67 -1.92
N THR A 168 2.54 -14.35 -1.39
CA THR A 168 1.85 -15.21 -0.40
C THR A 168 0.70 -16.03 -1.01
N ASN A 169 0.44 -15.87 -2.30
CA ASN A 169 -0.60 -16.61 -3.02
C ASN A 169 -0.08 -17.98 -3.48
N ALA A 170 -0.97 -18.98 -3.53
CA ALA A 170 -0.65 -20.29 -4.10
C ALA A 170 -0.33 -20.24 -5.61
N THR A 171 -0.83 -19.23 -6.31
CA THR A 171 -0.47 -18.95 -7.70
C THR A 171 0.93 -18.35 -7.75
N SER A 172 1.83 -18.94 -8.54
CA SER A 172 3.18 -18.42 -8.73
C SER A 172 3.19 -17.03 -9.35
N SER A 173 4.21 -16.24 -9.00
CA SER A 173 4.41 -14.88 -9.50
C SER A 173 5.80 -14.74 -10.13
N ALA A 174 5.93 -13.96 -11.19
CA ALA A 174 7.20 -13.60 -11.80
C ALA A 174 7.58 -12.17 -11.41
N LEU A 175 8.77 -12.02 -10.83
CA LEU A 175 9.41 -10.74 -10.55
C LEU A 175 10.53 -10.51 -11.56
N SER A 176 10.33 -9.56 -12.47
CA SER A 176 11.36 -9.16 -13.46
C SER A 176 12.04 -7.85 -13.03
N ILE A 177 13.37 -7.79 -13.13
CA ILE A 177 14.16 -6.59 -12.84
C ILE A 177 14.99 -6.24 -14.08
N ASN A 178 14.59 -5.18 -14.78
CA ASN A 178 15.14 -4.76 -16.07
C ASN A 178 16.01 -3.50 -15.95
N ASN A 179 16.98 -3.49 -15.03
CA ASN A 179 17.86 -2.34 -14.85
C ASN A 179 18.81 -2.16 -16.05
N ALA A 180 18.85 -0.95 -16.62
CA ALA A 180 19.77 -0.61 -17.71
C ALA A 180 21.22 -0.51 -17.23
N GLU A 181 21.43 -0.03 -16.00
CA GLU A 181 22.73 0.20 -15.38
C GLU A 181 22.97 -0.77 -14.24
N ASN A 182 24.23 -0.92 -13.79
CA ASN A 182 24.58 -1.74 -12.63
C ASN A 182 23.69 -1.39 -11.43
N TYR A 183 23.03 -2.40 -10.88
CA TYR A 183 22.02 -2.23 -9.83
C TYR A 183 22.21 -3.27 -8.73
N LEU A 184 22.23 -2.78 -7.49
CA LEU A 184 22.26 -3.61 -6.28
C LEU A 184 20.92 -3.45 -5.55
N TYR A 185 20.25 -4.58 -5.31
CA TYR A 185 19.06 -4.62 -4.48
C TYR A 185 19.42 -5.01 -3.04
N HIS A 186 19.06 -4.17 -2.06
CA HIS A 186 19.38 -4.39 -0.64
C HIS A 186 18.37 -5.28 0.09
N GLY A 187 17.17 -5.47 -0.47
CA GLY A 187 16.04 -6.07 0.23
C GLY A 187 16.03 -7.60 0.26
N GLN A 188 14.85 -8.16 0.41
CA GLN A 188 14.60 -9.60 0.48
C GLN A 188 13.53 -9.98 -0.53
N ILE A 189 13.60 -11.23 -0.98
CA ILE A 189 12.70 -11.80 -1.97
C ILE A 189 12.19 -13.11 -1.40
N ASN A 190 10.91 -13.16 -1.05
CA ASN A 190 10.34 -14.27 -0.27
C ASN A 190 9.14 -14.89 -1.02
N SER A 191 8.91 -16.19 -0.81
CA SER A 191 7.72 -16.89 -1.32
C SER A 191 7.13 -17.77 -0.23
N ASN A 192 5.80 -17.72 -0.06
CA ASN A 192 5.07 -18.51 0.94
C ASN A 192 3.88 -19.24 0.30
N ASN A 193 3.32 -20.23 1.01
CA ASN A 193 2.09 -20.95 0.66
C ASN A 193 2.13 -21.76 -0.66
N GLY A 194 3.29 -22.26 -1.05
CA GLY A 194 3.44 -23.19 -2.19
C GLY A 194 3.46 -22.53 -3.57
N GLY A 195 3.09 -21.26 -3.69
CA GLY A 195 3.35 -20.46 -4.89
C GLY A 195 4.83 -20.05 -4.94
N VAL A 196 5.45 -20.22 -6.11
CA VAL A 196 6.87 -19.87 -6.29
C VAL A 196 6.97 -18.44 -6.78
N LEU A 197 7.92 -17.68 -6.23
CA LEU A 197 8.32 -16.41 -6.81
C LEU A 197 9.52 -16.63 -7.74
N ILE A 198 9.28 -16.47 -9.04
CA ILE A 198 10.29 -16.67 -10.08
C ILE A 198 10.99 -15.32 -10.31
N LEU A 199 12.28 -15.27 -10.02
CA LEU A 199 13.10 -14.07 -10.20
C LEU A 199 13.79 -14.08 -11.56
N ILE A 200 13.61 -13.01 -12.33
CA ILE A 200 14.19 -12.81 -13.66
C ILE A 200 15.02 -11.51 -13.64
N PRO A 201 16.30 -11.56 -13.25
CA PRO A 201 17.16 -10.39 -13.21
C PRO A 201 17.80 -10.07 -14.57
N ALA A 202 18.10 -8.79 -14.80
CA ALA A 202 19.02 -8.37 -15.85
C ALA A 202 20.45 -8.82 -15.50
N GLN A 203 21.32 -8.96 -16.52
CA GLN A 203 22.68 -9.48 -16.33
C GLN A 203 23.54 -8.67 -15.36
N ASN A 204 23.24 -7.39 -15.20
CA ASN A 204 23.91 -6.40 -14.37
C ASN A 204 23.20 -6.17 -13.01
N THR A 205 22.25 -7.02 -12.64
CA THR A 205 21.62 -7.00 -11.30
C THR A 205 22.43 -7.83 -10.30
N ILE A 206 22.80 -7.23 -9.17
CA ILE A 206 23.34 -7.93 -8.01
C ILE A 206 22.22 -8.07 -6.97
N LEU A 207 22.00 -9.31 -6.54
CA LEU A 207 20.90 -9.69 -5.63
C LEU A 207 21.45 -10.26 -4.32
N PRO A 208 20.69 -10.14 -3.21
CA PRO A 208 21.00 -10.88 -1.99
C PRO A 208 20.81 -12.39 -2.21
N LEU A 209 21.48 -13.22 -1.40
CA LEU A 209 21.22 -14.67 -1.39
C LEU A 209 19.74 -14.91 -1.08
N MET A 210 19.05 -15.67 -1.95
CA MET A 210 17.71 -16.17 -1.63
C MET A 210 17.82 -17.16 -0.46
N VAL A 211 17.07 -16.89 0.61
CA VAL A 211 16.83 -17.88 1.66
C VAL A 211 15.47 -18.50 1.33
N GLY A 212 15.50 -19.78 0.95
CA GLY A 212 14.31 -20.56 0.62
C GLY A 212 13.50 -20.99 1.83
#